data_AF-A0A920TEU6-F1
#
_entry.id   AF-A0A920TEU6-F1
#
_cell.length_a   1.000
_cell.length_b   1.000
_cell.length_c   1.000
_cell.angle_alpha   90.00
_cell.angle_beta   90.00
_cell.angle_gamma   90.00
#
_symmetry.space_group_name_H-M   'P 1'
#
loop_
_entity.id
_entity.type
_entity.pdbx_description
1 polymer ?
#
loop_
_entity_poly.entity_id
_entity_poly.type
_entity_poly.pdbx_seq_one_letter_code
_entity_poly.pdbx_strand_id
1 'polypeptide(L)' 'MRILFLGANGMLGPYVIAALEDEHQLRLTDINDAPETKHEYIKLDVLDLEGVIPLQKEWMLL' A
#
# COMPACT_ATOMS: atom_id res chain seq x y z
N MET A 1 -8.15 -7.72 8.32
CA MET A 1 -8.64 -6.31 8.13
C MET A 1 -8.07 -5.73 6.84
N ARG A 2 -8.64 -4.64 6.28
CA ARG A 2 -8.00 -3.90 5.16
C ARG A 2 -6.90 -2.99 5.68
N ILE A 3 -5.72 -3.06 5.07
CA ILE A 3 -4.56 -2.23 5.42
C ILE A 3 -4.07 -1.51 4.15
N LEU A 4 -3.98 -0.19 4.22
CA LEU A 4 -3.27 0.64 3.24
C LEU A 4 -1.84 0.85 3.74
N PHE A 5 -0.85 0.46 2.94
CA PHE A 5 0.56 0.57 3.29
C PHE A 5 1.28 1.58 2.39
N LEU A 6 1.69 2.71 2.97
CA LEU A 6 2.49 3.75 2.32
C LEU A 6 3.99 3.47 2.47
N GLY A 7 4.74 3.49 1.35
CA GLY A 7 6.18 3.20 1.34
C GLY A 7 6.50 1.70 1.34
N ALA A 8 5.67 0.90 0.67
CA ALA A 8 5.73 -0.57 0.68
C ALA A 8 7.00 -1.14 0.04
N ASN A 9 7.76 -0.38 -0.75
CA ASN A 9 9.02 -0.83 -1.33
C ASN A 9 10.24 -0.46 -0.47
N GLY A 10 10.03 0.21 0.67
CA GLY A 10 11.11 0.51 1.61
C GLY A 10 11.75 -0.75 2.20
N MET A 11 12.90 -0.59 2.86
CA MET A 11 13.70 -1.71 3.40
C MET A 11 12.92 -2.70 4.30
N LEU A 12 11.92 -2.20 5.03
CA LEU A 12 11.08 -3.02 5.91
C LEU A 12 9.85 -3.59 5.20
N GLY A 13 9.51 -3.08 4.02
CA GLY A 13 8.30 -3.40 3.27
C GLY A 13 8.05 -4.90 3.12
N PRO A 14 8.98 -5.69 2.54
CA PRO A 14 8.80 -7.12 2.35
C PRO A 14 8.51 -7.89 3.64
N TYR A 15 9.16 -7.52 4.75
CA TYR A 15 8.99 -8.18 6.04
C TYR A 15 7.63 -7.86 6.67
N VAL A 16 7.19 -6.60 6.57
CA VAL A 16 5.88 -6.18 7.07
C VAL A 16 4.75 -6.78 6.24
N ILE A 17 4.92 -6.84 4.90
CA ILE A 17 3.97 -7.50 4.00
C ILE A 17 3.83 -8.98 4.38
N ALA A 18 4.94 -9.72 4.49
CA ALA A 18 4.92 -11.13 4.86
C ALA A 18 4.26 -11.40 6.22
N ALA A 19 4.45 -10.50 7.20
CA ALA A 19 3.87 -10.65 8.53
C ALA A 19 2.35 -10.40 8.58
N LEU A 20 1.79 -9.68 7.58
CA LEU A 20 0.38 -9.26 7.60
C LEU A 20 -0.47 -9.93 6.52
N GLU A 21 0.14 -10.45 5.45
CA GLU A 21 -0.60 -10.83 4.24
C GLU A 21 -1.57 -12.01 4.38
N ASP A 22 -1.36 -12.88 5.38
CA ASP A 22 -2.22 -14.06 5.59
C ASP A 22 -3.52 -13.73 6.35
N GLU A 23 -3.53 -12.65 7.13
CA GLU A 23 -4.66 -12.27 8.00
C GLU A 23 -5.35 -10.97 7.54
N HIS A 24 -4.71 -10.24 6.61
CA HIS A 24 -5.13 -8.92 6.18
C HIS A 24 -5.13 -8.77 4.66
N GLN A 25 -6.08 -7.99 4.15
CA GLN A 25 -6.07 -7.57 2.75
C GLN A 25 -5.21 -6.32 2.64
N LEU A 26 -4.12 -6.42 1.87
CA LEU A 26 -3.15 -5.35 1.73
C LEU A 26 -3.36 -4.60 0.42
N ARG A 27 -3.30 -3.27 0.50
CA ARG A 27 -3.10 -2.37 -0.64
C ARG A 27 -1.79 -1.63 -0.43
N LEU A 28 -0.87 -1.82 -1.35
CA LEU A 28 0.50 -1.33 -1.26
C LEU A 28 0.66 -0.06 -2.09
N THR A 29 1.49 0.86 -1.62
CA THR A 29 1.88 2.04 -2.39
C THR A 29 3.32 2.41 -2.17
N ASP A 30 3.96 2.95 -3.20
CA ASP A 30 5.28 3.56 -3.12
C ASP A 30 5.44 4.54 -4.30
N ILE A 31 6.44 5.41 -4.23
CA ILE A 31 6.79 6.31 -5.34
C ILE A 31 7.44 5.54 -6.51
N ASN A 32 7.97 4.35 -6.24
CA ASN A 32 8.61 3.50 -7.24
C ASN A 32 7.62 2.54 -7.91
N ASP A 33 8.04 1.92 -9.01
CA ASP A 33 7.24 0.88 -9.68
C ASP A 33 7.03 -0.34 -8.79
N ALA A 34 5.94 -1.07 -9.05
CA ALA A 34 5.60 -2.25 -8.27
C ALA A 34 6.67 -3.34 -8.41
N PRO A 35 7.11 -3.97 -7.30
CA PRO A 35 7.79 -5.25 -7.38
C PRO A 35 6.80 -6.33 -7.84
N GLU A 36 7.29 -7.54 -8.11
CA GLU A 36 6.40 -8.68 -8.29
C GLU A 36 5.61 -8.91 -7.00
N THR A 37 4.29 -8.76 -7.07
CA THR A 37 3.41 -8.89 -5.91
C THR A 37 2.03 -9.39 -6.33
N LYS A 38 1.41 -10.19 -5.46
CA LYS A 38 0.01 -10.64 -5.57
C LYS A 38 -0.98 -9.60 -5.06
N HIS A 39 -0.48 -8.58 -4.36
CA HIS A 39 -1.29 -7.54 -3.71
C HIS A 39 -1.63 -6.41 -4.68
N GLU A 40 -2.73 -5.71 -4.43
CA GLU A 40 -3.00 -4.47 -5.15
C GLU A 40 -1.88 -3.45 -4.86
N TYR A 41 -1.38 -2.83 -5.92
CA TYR A 41 -0.30 -1.85 -5.84
C TYR A 41 -0.65 -0.59 -6.61
N ILE A 42 -0.48 0.56 -5.96
CA ILE A 42 -0.70 1.88 -6.57
C ILE A 42 0.57 2.70 -6.40
N LYS A 43 1.18 3.07 -7.53
CA LYS A 43 2.31 4.00 -7.53
C LYS A 43 1.82 5.38 -7.13
N LEU A 44 2.33 5.91 -6.03
CA LEU A 44 1.88 7.16 -5.43
C LEU A 44 3.05 7.83 -4.71
N ASP A 45 3.24 9.12 -4.99
CA ASP A 45 4.08 9.96 -4.14
C ASP A 45 3.28 10.36 -2.90
N VAL A 46 3.82 10.08 -1.71
CA VAL A 46 3.18 10.45 -0.44
C VAL A 46 3.07 11.97 -0.23
N LEU A 47 3.83 12.75 -1.01
CA LEU A 47 3.73 14.21 -1.04
C LEU A 47 2.57 14.72 -1.91
N ASP A 48 2.00 13.86 -2.76
CA ASP A 48 0.80 14.19 -3.54
C ASP A 48 -0.46 14.04 -2.68
N LEU A 49 -0.82 15.13 -2.00
CA LEU A 49 -2.01 15.18 -1.15
C LEU A 49 -3.31 14.90 -1.91
N GLU A 50 -3.38 15.30 -3.18
CA GLU A 50 -4.56 15.07 -4.02
C GLU A 50 -4.68 13.60 -4.42
N GLY A 51 -3.57 12.86 -4.49
CA GLY A 51 -3.57 11.41 -4.66
C GLY A 51 -3.81 10.63 -3.36
N VAL A 52 -3.20 11.03 -2.23
CA VAL A 52 -3.27 10.31 -0.96
C VAL A 52 -4.67 10.34 -0.33
N ILE A 53 -5.32 11.51 -0.33
CA ILE A 53 -6.61 11.69 0.37
C ILE A 53 -7.74 10.83 -0.24
N PRO A 54 -7.96 10.82 -1.57
CA PRO A 54 -8.97 9.95 -2.17
C PRO A 54 -8.66 8.47 -1.96
N LEU A 55 -7.40 8.06 -2.11
CA LEU A 55 -6.99 6.68 -1.96
C LEU A 55 -7.35 6.11 -0.57
N GLN A 56 -7.13 6.91 0.47
CA GLN A 56 -7.49 6.56 1.84
C GLN A 56 -9.01 6.43 2.02
N LYS A 57 -9.79 7.39 1.48
CA LYS A 57 -11.25 7.39 1.59
C LYS A 57 -11.89 6.19 0.88
N GLU A 58 -11.48 5.92 -0.35
CA GLU A 58 -12.06 4.84 -1.17
C GLU A 58 -11.84 3.46 -0.54
N TRP A 59 -10.68 3.23 0.06
CA TRP A 59 -10.32 1.91 0.62
C TRP A 59 -10.85 1.64 2.02
N MET A 60 -11.07 2.71 2.80
CA MET A 60 -11.52 2.58 4.19
C MET A 60 -13.05 2.66 4.35
N LEU A 61 -13.77 3.23 3.37
CA LEU A 61 -15.23 3.44 3.43
C LEU A 61 -16.06 2.42 2.65
N LEU A 62 -15.45 1.71 1.69
CA LEU A 62 -15.94 0.45 1.12
C LEU A 62 -15.35 -0.68 1.94
#